data_AF-A0A968J7V6-F1
#
_entry.id   AF-A0A968J7V6-F1
#
_cell.length_a   1.000
_cell.length_b   1.000
_cell.length_c   1.000
_cell.angle_alpha   90.00
_cell.angle_beta   90.00
_cell.angle_gamma   90.00
#
_symmetry.space_group_name_H-M   'P 1'
#
loop_
_entity.id
_entity.type
_entity.pdbx_description
1 polymer ?
#
loop_
_entity_poly.entity_id
_entity_poly.type
_entity_poly.pdbx_seq_one_letter_code
_entity_poly.pdbx_strand_id
1 'polypeptide(L)' 'MGLPELAVITGIALVIFGPKKLPELGSSLGKALKGFKQEMDHPSAAEDTEESAVDKS' A
#
# COMPACT_ATOMS: atom_id res chain seq x y z
N MET A 1 -7.54 3.38 28.33
CA MET A 1 -7.25 2.64 27.08
C MET A 1 -7.83 3.42 25.90
N GLY A 2 -7.23 4.57 25.60
CA GLY A 2 -7.66 5.44 24.51
C GLY A 2 -6.57 5.65 23.47
N LEU A 3 -6.80 6.62 22.59
CA LEU A 3 -5.82 7.13 21.64
C LEU A 3 -4.45 7.51 22.26
N PRO A 4 -4.35 8.02 23.51
CA PRO A 4 -3.06 8.36 24.12
C PRO A 4 -2.13 7.16 24.26
N GLU A 5 -2.62 6.01 24.75
CA GLU A 5 -1.80 4.81 24.91
C GLU A 5 -1.31 4.26 23.56
N LEU A 6 -2.16 4.28 22.52
CA LEU A 6 -1.77 3.90 21.16
C LEU A 6 -0.73 4.86 20.56
N ALA A 7 -0.85 6.16 20.83
CA ALA A 7 0.10 7.17 20.37
C ALA A 7 1.49 6.96 21.00
N VAL A 8 1.56 6.57 22.28
CA VAL A 8 2.83 6.25 22.96
C VAL A 8 3.50 5.03 22.34
N ILE A 9 2.75 3.94 22.12
CA ILE A 9 3.27 2.72 21.48
C ILE A 9 3.78 3.03 20.07
N THR A 10 2.98 3.78 19.29
CA THR A 10 3.36 4.21 17.94
C THR A 10 4.60 5.11 17.98
N GLY A 11 4.71 6.01 18.96
CA GLY A 11 5.88 6.84 19.16
C GLY A 11 7.16 6.04 19.40
N ILE A 12 7.11 4.99 20.22
CA ILE A 12 8.27 4.10 20.44
C ILE A 12 8.59 3.32 19.17
N ALA A 13 7.59 2.75 18.51
CA ALA A 13 7.77 2.05 17.24
C ALA A 13 8.39 2.98 16.17
N LEU A 14 8.01 4.26 16.16
CA LEU A 14 8.54 5.27 15.27
C LEU A 14 10.01 5.62 15.55
N VAL A 15 10.49 5.50 16.78
CA VAL A 15 11.92 5.68 17.08
C VAL A 15 12.74 4.52 16.51
N ILE A 16 12.22 3.30 16.56
CA ILE A 16 12.90 2.10 16.05
C ILE A 16 12.85 2.03 14.52
N PHE A 17 11.66 2.21 13.94
CA PHE A 17 11.43 2.11 12.50
C PHE A 17 11.69 3.42 11.74
N GLY A 18 11.61 4.56 12.42
CA GLY A 18 11.70 5.90 11.83
C GLY A 18 10.38 6.38 11.23
N PRO A 19 10.05 7.69 11.34
CA PRO A 19 8.81 8.26 10.79
C PRO A 19 8.73 8.21 9.27
N LYS A 20 9.87 8.09 8.58
CA LYS A 20 9.93 7.96 7.12
C LYS A 20 9.47 6.58 6.62
N LYS A 21 9.52 5.54 7.47
CA LYS A 21 9.12 4.19 7.07
C LYS A 21 7.61 3.96 7.11
N LEU A 22 6.86 4.73 7.90
CA LEU A 22 5.39 4.70 7.89
C LEU A 22 4.77 5.06 6.53
N PRO A 23 5.11 6.19 5.88
CA PRO A 23 4.55 6.52 4.57
C PRO A 23 5.03 5.59 3.46
N GLU A 24 6.25 5.03 3.58
CA GLU A 24 6.79 4.03 2.64
C GLU A 24 5.99 2.72 2.71
N LEU A 25 5.77 2.18 3.92
CA LEU A 25 4.93 1.01 4.18
C LEU A 25 3.47 1.28 3.82
N GLY A 26 2.92 2.46 4.15
CA GLY A 26 1.56 2.83 3.80
C GLY A 26 1.33 2.93 2.29
N SER A 27 2.33 3.40 1.55
CA SER A 27 2.26 3.47 0.08
C SER A 27 2.30 2.09 -0.56
N SER A 28 3.10 1.15 -0.05
CA SER A 28 3.14 -0.22 -0.57
C SER A 28 1.88 -1.00 -0.23
N LEU A 29 1.40 -0.92 1.02
CA LEU A 29 0.12 -1.49 1.43
C LEU A 29 -1.04 -0.85 0.67
N GLY A 30 -1.03 0.46 0.45
CA GLY A 30 -2.07 1.16 -0.30
C GLY A 30 -2.18 0.68 -1.74
N LYS A 31 -1.06 0.44 -2.41
CA LYS A 31 -1.04 -0.15 -3.76
C LYS A 31 -1.58 -1.59 -3.75
N ALA A 32 -1.17 -2.41 -2.78
CA ALA A 32 -1.65 -3.78 -2.64
C ALA A 32 -3.15 -3.84 -2.34
N LEU A 33 -3.64 -3.02 -1.40
CA LEU A 33 -5.05 -2.90 -1.07
C LEU A 33 -5.88 -2.34 -2.23
N LYS A 34 -5.33 -1.43 -3.03
CA LYS A 34 -5.98 -0.92 -4.24
C LYS A 34 -6.18 -2.03 -5.26
N GLY A 35 -5.15 -2.84 -5.55
CA GLY A 35 -5.26 -4.00 -6.43
C GLY A 35 -6.25 -5.04 -5.88
N PHE A 36 -6.17 -5.33 -4.58
CA PHE A 36 -7.10 -6.25 -3.92
C PHE A 36 -8.56 -5.76 -3.98
N LYS A 37 -8.81 -4.47 -3.74
CA LYS A 37 -10.13 -3.84 -3.85
C LYS A 37 -10.65 -3.94 -5.29
N GLN A 38 -9.81 -3.71 -6.28
CA GLN A 38 -10.17 -3.72 -7.70
C GLN A 38 -10.57 -5.13 -8.15
N GLU A 39 -9.83 -6.16 -7.72
CA GLU A 39 -10.16 -7.57 -7.96
C GLU A 39 -11.46 -8.00 -7.24
N MET A 40 -11.68 -7.51 -6.01
CA MET A 40 -12.90 -7.80 -5.26
C MET A 40 -14.15 -7.12 -5.85
N ASP A 41 -14.02 -5.93 -6.42
CA ASP A 41 -15.13 -5.21 -7.08
C ASP A 41 -15.43 -5.77 -8.47
N HIS A 42 -14.42 -6.34 -9.15
CA HIS A 42 -14.53 -6.91 -10.50
C HIS A 42 -14.00 -8.35 -10.53
N PRO A 43 -14.79 -9.35 -10.10
CA PRO A 43 -14.36 -10.77 -10.09
C PRO A 43 -14.20 -11.40 -11.50
N SER A 44 -14.14 -10.59 -12.56
CA SER A 44 -14.03 -11.05 -13.96
C SER A 44 -13.31 -10.02 -14.83
N ALA A 45 -12.12 -9.60 -14.43
CA ALA A 45 -11.20 -8.87 -15.32
C ALA A 45 -9.75 -9.13 -14.89
N ALA A 46 -9.33 -10.38 -15.04
CA ALA A 46 -7.93 -10.77 -14.93
C ALA A 46 -7.15 -10.37 -16.19
N GLU A 47 -7.28 -9.16 -16.73
CA GLU A 47 -6.52 -8.72 -17.90
C GLU A 47 -6.29 -7.21 -17.81
N ASP A 48 -5.05 -6.82 -17.51
CA ASP A 48 -4.38 -5.60 -17.99
C ASP A 48 -2.96 -5.57 -17.40
N THR A 49 -2.09 -6.43 -17.93
CA THR A 49 -0.66 -6.13 -17.97
C THR A 49 -0.42 -5.48 -19.33
N GLU A 50 -0.29 -4.16 -19.30
CA GLU A 50 0.00 -3.32 -20.47
C GLU A 50 1.17 -3.86 -21.28
N GLU A 51 0.84 -4.15 -22.54
CA GLU A 51 1.70 -4.21 -23.71
C GLU A 51 2.65 -3.01 -23.73
N SER A 52 3.93 -3.28 -23.45
CA SER A 52 5.02 -2.38 -23.77
C SER A 52 5.66 -2.82 -25.08
N ALA A 53 5.94 -1.83 -25.93
CA ALA A 53 6.66 -1.88 -27.19
C ALA A 53 5.82 -2.16 -28.45
N VAL A 54 5.11 -1.09 -28.87
CA VAL A 54 5.18 -0.61 -30.26
C VAL A 54 6.67 -0.56 -30.67
N ASP A 55 7.15 -1.61 -31.33
CA ASP A 55 8.28 -1.50 -32.25
C ASP A 55 7.72 -1.27 -33.65
N LYS A 56 8.19 -0.19 -34.23
CA LYS A 56 7.63 0.53 -35.36
C LYS A 56 8.50 0.17 -36.57
N SER A 57 8.02 -0.63 -37.51
CA SER A 57 8.60 -0.79 -38.87
C SER A 57 7.66 -1.57 -39.78
#